data_AF-A0A971BGN8-F1
#
_entry.id   AF-A0A971BGN8-F1
#
_cell.length_a   1.000
_cell.length_b   1.000
_cell.length_c   1.000
_cell.angle_alpha   90.00
_cell.angle_beta   90.00
_cell.angle_gamma   90.00
#
_symmetry.space_group_name_H-M   'P 1'
#
loop_
_entity.id
_entity.type
_entity.pdbx_description
1 polymer ?
#
loop_
_entity_poly.entity_id
_entity_poly.type
_entity_poly.pdbx_seq_one_letter_code
_entity_poly.pdbx_strand_id
1 'polypeptide(L)'
;MHDQPTPTQREVQIDGLVLAMLSDEDAQRPWSVDEIGREIDNPLEAADAVARLAGAGLVHRLDGFVFATRAGLRAQRLALG
;
A
#
# COMPACT_ATOMS: atom_id res chain seq x y z
N MET A 1 -5.36 11.42 26.32
CA MET A 1 -6.13 10.23 25.92
C MET A 1 -5.77 9.99 24.47
N HIS A 2 -4.98 8.96 24.16
CA HIS A 2 -4.65 8.65 22.76
C HIS A 2 -5.86 7.94 22.17
N ASP A 3 -6.52 8.59 21.21
CA ASP A 3 -7.64 7.99 20.49
C ASP A 3 -7.05 6.91 19.57
N GLN A 4 -7.35 5.64 19.83
CA GLN A 4 -6.91 4.56 18.96
C GLN A 4 -7.74 4.61 17.68
N PRO A 5 -7.12 4.57 16.49
CA PRO A 5 -7.87 4.54 15.25
C PRO A 5 -8.80 3.33 15.23
N THR A 6 -10.03 3.54 14.75
CA THR A 6 -10.96 2.44 14.49
C THR A 6 -10.36 1.45 13.48
N PRO A 7 -10.78 0.18 13.45
CA PRO A 7 -10.25 -0.82 12.52
C PRO A 7 -10.23 -0.33 11.06
N THR A 8 -11.32 0.31 10.61
CA THR A 8 -11.43 0.86 9.25
C THR A 8 -10.47 2.03 9.01
N GLN A 9 -10.26 2.92 9.99
CA GLN A 9 -9.30 4.01 9.84
C GLN A 9 -7.86 3.48 9.76
N ARG A 10 -7.54 2.43 10.52
CA ARG A 10 -6.24 1.78 10.47
C ARG A 10 -6.01 1.13 9.11
N GLU A 11 -6.99 0.41 8.58
CA GLU A 11 -6.91 -0.17 7.24
C GLU A 11 -6.65 0.89 6.17
N VAL A 12 -7.37 2.01 6.19
CA VAL A 12 -7.16 3.12 5.25
C VAL A 12 -5.76 3.73 5.39
N GLN A 13 -5.24 3.86 6.62
CA GLN A 13 -3.88 4.35 6.86
C GLN A 13 -2.82 3.42 6.27
N ILE A 14 -2.96 2.11 6.47
CA ILE A 14 -2.02 1.13 5.94
C ILE A 14 -2.12 1.05 4.41
N ASP A 15 -3.33 1.06 3.85
CA ASP A 15 -3.53 1.08 2.39
C ASP A 15 -2.85 2.30 1.76
N GLY A 16 -2.99 3.47 2.39
CA GLY A 16 -2.32 4.69 1.97
C GLY A 16 -0.79 4.60 2.08
N LEU A 17 -0.27 4.02 3.16
CA LEU A 17 1.17 3.83 3.37
C LEU A 17 1.77 2.92 2.30
N VAL A 18 1.15 1.76 2.06
CA VAL A 18 1.59 0.80 1.04
C VAL A 18 1.53 1.44 -0.36
N LEU A 19 0.45 2.16 -0.67
CA LEU A 19 0.33 2.82 -1.97
C LEU A 19 1.36 3.94 -2.16
N ALA A 20 1.66 4.71 -1.11
CA ALA A 20 2.69 5.74 -1.12
C ALA A 20 4.07 5.14 -1.41
N MET A 21 4.44 4.07 -0.71
CA MET A 21 5.70 3.36 -0.94
C MET A 21 5.85 2.86 -2.38
N LEU A 22 4.79 2.24 -2.94
CA LEU A 22 4.81 1.70 -4.30
C LEU A 22 4.80 2.79 -5.39
N SER A 23 4.49 4.03 -5.01
CA SER A 23 4.39 5.18 -5.91
C SER A 23 5.62 6.10 -5.85
N ASP A 24 6.56 5.85 -4.94
CA ASP A 24 7.77 6.64 -4.78
C ASP A 24 8.64 6.56 -6.04
N GLU A 25 8.82 7.70 -6.71
CA GLU A 25 9.55 7.82 -7.98
C GLU A 25 11.04 7.46 -7.83
N ASP A 26 11.63 7.65 -6.64
CA ASP A 26 13.02 7.31 -6.34
C ASP A 26 13.20 5.83 -5.94
N ALA A 27 12.10 5.15 -5.62
CA ALA A 27 12.06 3.74 -5.22
C ALA A 27 11.19 2.86 -6.14
N GLN A 28 10.99 3.26 -7.41
CA GLN A 28 10.24 2.51 -8.43
C GLN A 28 10.93 1.21 -8.81
N ARG A 29 10.77 0.20 -7.96
CA ARG A 29 11.11 -1.20 -8.22
C ARG A 29 9.92 -2.09 -7.85
N PRO A 30 9.81 -3.29 -8.41
CA PRO A 30 8.87 -4.29 -7.91
C PRO A 30 9.18 -4.62 -6.44
N TRP A 31 8.16 -4.62 -5.59
CA TRP A 31 8.27 -4.98 -4.17
C TRP A 31 7.65 -6.35 -3.91
N SER A 32 8.30 -7.21 -3.15
CA SER A 32 7.61 -8.37 -2.60
C SER A 32 6.69 -7.97 -1.43
N VAL A 33 5.64 -8.76 -1.18
CA VAL A 33 4.77 -8.53 -0.01
C VAL A 33 5.57 -8.61 1.30
N ASP A 34 6.58 -9.47 1.36
CA ASP A 34 7.45 -9.59 2.54
C ASP A 34 8.30 -8.35 2.76
N GLU A 35 8.83 -7.73 1.71
CA GLU A 35 9.55 -6.45 1.83
C GLU A 35 8.63 -5.33 2.32
N ILE A 36 7.41 -5.25 1.80
CA ILE A 36 6.41 -4.30 2.27
C ILE A 36 6.11 -4.54 3.76
N GLY A 37 5.91 -5.79 4.16
CA GLY A 37 5.66 -6.17 5.54
C GLY A 37 6.80 -5.80 6.49
N ARG A 38 8.05 -5.91 6.04
CA ARG A 38 9.23 -5.46 6.82
C ARG A 38 9.31 -3.94 6.93
N GLU A 39 9.01 -3.23 5.85
CA GLU A 39 9.09 -1.76 5.84
C GLU A 39 8.05 -1.13 6.79
N ILE A 40 6.85 -1.70 6.87
CA ILE A 40 5.77 -1.19 7.73
C ILE A 40 5.71 -1.85 9.11
N ASP A 41 6.67 -2.73 9.42
CA ASP A 41 6.74 -3.56 10.64
C ASP A 41 5.44 -4.31 10.95
N ASN A 42 4.72 -4.73 9.92
CA ASN A 42 3.44 -5.43 10.06
C ASN A 42 3.12 -6.32 8.84
N PRO A 43 3.63 -7.56 8.82
CA PRO A 43 3.45 -8.47 7.69
C PRO A 43 1.99 -8.82 7.38
N LEU A 44 1.14 -8.95 8.41
CA LEU A 44 -0.27 -9.28 8.23
C LEU A 44 -1.03 -8.11 7.61
N GLU A 45 -0.89 -6.91 8.17
CA GLU A 45 -1.55 -5.72 7.63
C GLU A 45 -1.03 -5.37 6.22
N ALA A 46 0.24 -5.64 5.92
CA ALA A 46 0.78 -5.51 4.56
C ALA A 46 0.08 -6.43 3.56
N ALA A 47 -0.08 -7.72 3.91
CA ALA A 47 -0.76 -8.68 3.04
C ALA A 47 -2.23 -8.30 2.79
N ASP A 48 -2.93 -7.88 3.84
CA ASP A 48 -4.32 -7.45 3.75
C ASP A 48 -4.47 -6.16 2.92
N ALA A 49 -3.58 -5.19 3.12
CA ALA A 49 -3.57 -3.96 2.35
C ALA A 49 -3.28 -4.21 0.86
N VAL A 50 -2.30 -5.05 0.55
CA VAL A 50 -2.02 -5.46 -0.84
C VAL A 50 -3.24 -6.14 -1.46
N ALA A 51 -3.96 -6.98 -0.71
CA ALA A 51 -5.16 -7.63 -1.19
C ALA A 51 -6.30 -6.62 -1.48
N ARG A 52 -6.54 -5.66 -0.57
CA ARG A 52 -7.54 -4.60 -0.76
C ARG A 52 -7.20 -3.69 -1.94
N LEU A 53 -5.96 -3.21 -2.02
CA LEU A 53 -5.48 -2.35 -3.10
C LEU A 53 -5.54 -3.07 -4.45
N ALA A 54 -5.25 -4.38 -4.50
CA ALA A 54 -5.38 -5.19 -5.70
C ALA A 54 -6.84 -5.35 -6.11
N GLY A 55 -7.73 -5.61 -5.14
CA GLY A 55 -9.18 -5.66 -5.36
C GLY A 55 -9.75 -4.33 -5.88
N ALA A 56 -9.16 -3.20 -5.48
CA ALA A 56 -9.49 -1.86 -5.96
C ALA A 56 -8.80 -1.49 -7.30
N GLY A 57 -7.93 -2.34 -7.85
CA GLY A 57 -7.18 -2.08 -9.09
C GLY A 57 -6.08 -1.02 -8.97
N LEU A 58 -5.67 -0.68 -7.74
CA LEU A 58 -4.64 0.33 -7.47
C LEU A 58 -3.22 -0.26 -7.51
N VAL A 59 -3.07 -1.57 -7.28
CA VAL A 59 -1.81 -2.30 -7.46
C VAL A 59 -2.00 -3.55 -8.31
N HIS A 60 -0.96 -3.97 -9.00
CA HIS A 60 -0.87 -5.27 -9.65
C HIS A 60 0.03 -6.21 -8.84
N ARG A 61 -0.31 -7.51 -8.89
CA ARG A 61 0.51 -8.59 -8.35
C ARG A 61 0.97 -9.47 -9.50
N LEU A 62 2.26 -9.74 -9.59
CA LEU A 62 2.85 -10.63 -10.58
C LEU A 62 4.03 -11.38 -9.96
N ASP A 63 3.97 -12.71 -9.98
CA ASP A 63 5.05 -13.58 -9.52
C ASP A 63 5.63 -13.22 -8.14
N GLY A 64 4.76 -12.91 -7.19
CA GLY A 64 5.15 -12.51 -5.82
C GLY A 64 5.54 -11.04 -5.65
N PHE A 65 5.64 -10.28 -6.74
CA PHE A 65 5.91 -8.85 -6.72
C PHE A 65 4.63 -8.01 -6.84
N VAL A 66 4.71 -6.79 -6.33
CA VAL A 66 3.66 -5.79 -6.25
C VAL A 66 4.17 -4.48 -6.83
N PHE A 67 3.33 -3.81 -7.62
CA PHE A 67 3.64 -2.50 -8.20
C PHE A 67 2.36 -1.68 -8.39
N ALA A 68 2.47 -0.36 -8.26
CA ALA A 68 1.35 0.55 -8.46
C ALA A 68 0.87 0.53 -9.91
N THR A 69 -0.46 0.49 -10.11
CA THR A 69 -1.03 0.69 -11.44
C THR A 69 -1.03 2.18 -11.79
N ARG A 70 -1.34 2.52 -13.05
CA ARG A 70 -1.59 3.93 -13.43
C ARG A 70 -2.68 4.58 -12.58
N ALA A 71 -3.70 3.82 -12.17
CA ALA A 71 -4.75 4.30 -11.28
C ALA A 71 -4.22 4.51 -9.87
N GLY A 72 -3.40 3.60 -9.35
CA GLY A 72 -2.70 3.74 -8.07
C GLY A 72 -1.83 5.00 -8.00
N LEU A 73 -0.97 5.21 -9.01
CA LEU A 73 -0.14 6.42 -9.10
C LEU A 73 -0.98 7.70 -9.15
N ARG A 74 -2.12 7.68 -9.86
CA ARG A 74 -3.01 8.84 -9.92
C ARG A 74 -3.72 9.08 -8.59
N ALA A 75 -4.20 8.03 -7.93
CA ALA A 75 -4.81 8.11 -6.61
C ALA A 75 -3.83 8.70 -5.58
N GLN A 76 -2.57 8.24 -5.59
CA GLN A 76 -1.54 8.79 -4.70
C GLN A 76 -1.29 10.28 -4.95
N ARG A 77 -1.20 10.71 -6.21
CA ARG A 77 -1.05 12.14 -6.55
C ARG A 77 -2.23 12.98 -6.11
N LEU A 78 -3.45 12.43 -6.13
CA LEU A 78 -4.66 13.12 -5.66
C LEU A 78 -4.73 13.19 -4.12
N ALA A 79 -4.19 12.20 -3.42
CA ALA A 79 -4.13 12.20 -1.96
C ALA A 79 -3.10 13.20 -1.40
N LEU A 80 -2.11 13.60 -2.20
CA LEU A 80 -1.05 14.56 -1.85
C LEU A 80 -1.33 16.00 -2.30
N GLY A 81 -2.42 16.25 -3.04
CA GLY A 81 -2.81 17.57 -3.57
C GLY A 81 -3.98 18.17 -2.80
#